data_AF-A0A851SAW5-F1
#
_entry.id   AF-A0A851SAW5-F1
#
_cell.length_a   1.000
_cell.length_b   1.000
_cell.length_c   1.000
_cell.angle_alpha   90.00
_cell.angle_beta   90.00
_cell.angle_gamma   90.00
#
_symmetry.space_group_name_H-M   'P 1'
#
loop_
_entity.id
_entity.type
_entity.pdbx_description
1 polymer ?
#
loop_
_entity_poly.entity_id
_entity_poly.type
_entity_poly.pdbx_seq_one_letter_code
_entity_poly.pdbx_strand_id
1 'polypeptide(L)'
;IGCYLGFALTWHCLLQKCTDEKNSKKIRALGSLIGMIQKFPYEDPTYDKLQEDLEKIRGKFKQVCSMLNIQSDFRMDTEKSSLTF
;
A
#
# COMPACT_ATOMS: atom_id res chain seq x y z
N ILE A 1 8.49 -3.03 2.16
CA ILE A 1 7.41 -3.37 3.12
C ILE A 1 7.14 -2.26 4.13
N GLY A 2 8.14 -1.72 4.83
CA GLY A 2 7.95 -0.62 5.79
C GLY A 2 7.25 0.63 5.23
N CYS A 3 7.52 0.99 3.97
CA CYS A 3 6.83 2.08 3.26
C CYS A 3 5.30 1.84 3.12
N TYR A 4 4.87 0.60 2.85
CA TYR A 4 3.45 0.25 2.77
C TYR A 4 2.76 0.35 4.13
N LEU A 5 3.47 -0.04 5.20
CA LEU A 5 2.94 0.05 6.56
C LEU A 5 2.73 1.51 6.98
N GLY A 6 3.75 2.36 6.77
CA GLY A 6 3.66 3.79 7.06
C GLY A 6 2.52 4.48 6.31
N PHE A 7 2.37 4.19 5.01
CA PHE A 7 1.25 4.65 4.21
C PHE A 7 -0.10 4.21 4.81
N ALA A 8 -0.25 2.91 5.09
CA ALA A 8 -1.51 2.36 5.54
C ALA A 8 -1.92 2.90 6.91
N LEU A 9 -0.99 3.01 7.87
CA LEU A 9 -1.25 3.57 9.20
C LEU A 9 -1.62 5.06 9.14
N THR A 10 -0.92 5.83 8.32
CA THR A 10 -1.18 7.26 8.14
C THR A 10 -2.60 7.50 7.60
N TRP A 11 -2.96 6.80 6.52
CA TRP A 11 -4.30 6.91 5.94
C TRP A 11 -5.39 6.37 6.86
N HIS A 12 -5.12 5.29 7.60
CA HIS A 12 -6.06 4.75 8.57
C HIS A 12 -6.38 5.77 9.67
N CYS A 13 -5.36 6.44 10.20
CA CYS A 13 -5.51 7.51 11.19
C CYS A 13 -6.27 8.73 10.64
N LEU A 14 -5.93 9.18 9.43
CA LEU A 14 -6.59 10.31 8.79
C LEU A 14 -8.08 10.04 8.54
N LEU A 15 -8.43 8.84 8.05
CA LEU A 15 -9.80 8.48 7.75
C LEU A 15 -10.64 8.19 9.00
N GLN A 16 -10.05 7.65 10.07
CA GLN A 16 -10.77 7.49 11.34
C GLN A 16 -11.23 8.80 11.95
N LYS A 17 -10.50 9.91 11.71
CA LYS A 17 -10.90 11.25 12.16
C LYS A 17 -12.08 11.84 11.36
N CYS A 18 -12.34 11.33 10.16
CA CYS A 18 -13.46 11.71 9.29
C CYS A 18 -14.51 10.60 9.28
N THR A 19 -15.43 10.63 10.24
CA THR A 19 -16.50 9.64 10.48
C THR A 19 -17.62 9.64 9.43
N ASP A 20 -17.25 9.62 8.15
CA ASP A 20 -18.17 9.47 7.02
C ASP A 20 -18.35 7.96 6.71
N GLU A 21 -19.59 7.52 6.48
CA GLU A 21 -19.92 6.17 6.01
C GLU A 21 -19.11 5.77 4.78
N LYS A 22 -18.79 6.74 3.92
CA LYS A 22 -17.96 6.56 2.71
C LYS A 22 -16.53 6.09 3.04
N ASN A 23 -16.02 6.39 4.23
CA ASN A 23 -14.68 6.02 4.67
C ASN A 23 -14.61 4.64 5.32
N SER A 24 -15.73 4.08 5.79
CA SER A 24 -15.78 2.77 6.46
C SER A 24 -15.15 1.65 5.61
N LYS A 25 -15.48 1.59 4.32
CA LYS A 25 -14.93 0.63 3.36
C LYS A 25 -13.43 0.81 3.16
N LYS A 26 -12.96 2.06 3.14
CA LYS A 26 -11.54 2.40 2.97
C LYS A 26 -10.73 2.02 4.21
N ILE A 27 -11.25 2.31 5.40
CA ILE A 27 -10.65 1.92 6.70
C ILE A 27 -10.52 0.40 6.78
N ARG A 28 -11.56 -0.35 6.40
CA ARG A 28 -11.52 -1.83 6.38
C ARG A 28 -10.47 -2.37 5.41
N ALA A 29 -10.35 -1.76 4.22
CA ALA A 29 -9.33 -2.15 3.24
C ALA A 29 -7.91 -1.86 3.75
N LEU A 30 -7.69 -0.72 4.41
CA LEU A 30 -6.43 -0.36 5.06
C LEU A 30 -6.07 -1.32 6.20
N GLY A 31 -7.03 -1.66 7.05
CA GLY A 31 -6.84 -2.64 8.13
C GLY A 31 -6.44 -4.02 7.60
N SER A 32 -7.05 -4.47 6.50
CA SER A 32 -6.65 -5.70 5.83
C SER A 32 -5.22 -5.65 5.30
N LEU A 33 -4.79 -4.52 4.71
CA LEU A 33 -3.41 -4.34 4.22
C LEU A 33 -2.40 -4.35 5.39
N ILE A 34 -2.69 -3.64 6.48
CA ILE A 34 -1.87 -3.62 7.69
C ILE A 34 -1.71 -5.04 8.24
N GLY A 35 -2.81 -5.79 8.35
CA GLY A 35 -2.78 -7.16 8.85
C GLY A 35 -1.96 -8.10 7.97
N MET A 36 -1.98 -7.94 6.64
CA MET A 36 -1.12 -8.72 5.74
C MET A 36 0.36 -8.39 5.94
N ILE A 37 0.69 -7.09 6.08
CA ILE A 37 2.06 -6.63 6.29
C ILE A 37 2.62 -7.06 7.66
N GLN A 38 1.80 -7.05 8.72
CA GLN A 38 2.21 -7.48 10.06
C GLN A 38 2.45 -8.99 10.14
N LYS A 39 1.73 -9.78 9.35
CA LYS A 39 1.89 -11.24 9.28
C LYS A 39 3.02 -11.67 8.34
N PHE A 40 3.60 -10.74 7.59
CA PHE A 40 4.69 -11.04 6.67
C PHE A 40 5.92 -11.53 7.45
N PRO A 41 6.50 -12.69 7.10
CA PRO A 41 7.61 -13.26 7.86
C PRO A 41 8.92 -12.56 7.50
N TYR A 42 9.31 -11.55 8.29
CA TYR A 42 10.56 -10.80 8.09
C TYR A 42 11.81 -11.58 8.51
N GLU A 43 11.65 -12.55 9.41
CA GLU A 43 12.75 -13.25 10.08
C GLU A 43 13.15 -14.55 9.38
N ASP A 44 12.32 -15.06 8.46
CA ASP A 44 12.56 -16.31 7.77
C ASP A 44 12.78 -16.10 6.25
N PRO A 45 14.04 -16.03 5.80
CA PRO A 45 14.36 -15.90 4.37
C PRO A 45 14.07 -17.18 3.56
N THR A 46 13.78 -18.31 4.22
CA THR A 46 13.43 -19.60 3.58
C THR A 46 11.92 -19.78 3.40
N TYR A 47 11.12 -18.76 3.71
CA TYR A 47 9.67 -18.83 3.58
C TYR A 47 9.25 -19.03 2.11
N ASP A 48 8.79 -20.24 1.79
CA ASP A 48 8.46 -20.66 0.42
C ASP A 48 7.38 -19.80 -0.27
N LYS A 49 6.55 -19.10 0.50
CA LYS A 49 5.46 -18.24 -0.03
C LYS A 49 5.78 -16.75 0.02
N LEU A 50 7.05 -16.38 0.28
CA LEU A 50 7.47 -14.98 0.42
C LEU A 50 7.06 -14.15 -0.79
N GLN A 51 7.35 -14.65 -1.99
CA GLN A 51 7.03 -13.98 -3.24
C GLN A 51 5.50 -13.85 -3.45
N GLU A 52 4.75 -14.90 -3.13
CA GLU A 52 3.29 -14.91 -3.28
C GLU A 52 2.64 -13.87 -2.34
N ASP A 53 3.07 -13.83 -1.08
CA ASP A 53 2.54 -12.90 -0.10
C ASP A 53 2.96 -11.45 -0.37
N LEU A 54 4.16 -11.23 -0.92
CA LEU A 54 4.56 -9.91 -1.44
C LEU A 54 3.64 -9.44 -2.56
N GLU A 55 3.34 -10.30 -3.53
CA GLU A 55 2.45 -9.93 -4.63
C GLU A 55 1.01 -9.68 -4.15
N LYS A 56 0.53 -10.45 -3.16
CA LYS A 56 -0.75 -10.18 -2.50
C LYS A 56 -0.76 -8.83 -1.79
N ILE A 57 0.30 -8.49 -1.04
CA ILE A 57 0.44 -7.18 -0.38
C ILE A 57 0.45 -6.07 -1.42
N ARG A 58 1.21 -6.23 -2.51
CA ARG A 58 1.28 -5.27 -3.61
C ARG A 58 -0.07 -5.07 -4.30
N GLY A 59 -0.77 -6.16 -4.59
CA GLY A 59 -2.12 -6.12 -5.16
C GLY A 59 -3.11 -5.40 -4.25
N LYS A 60 -3.05 -5.70 -2.95
CA LYS A 60 -3.90 -5.03 -1.95
C LYS A 60 -3.58 -3.55 -1.81
N PHE A 61 -2.31 -3.18 -1.84
CA PHE A 61 -1.87 -1.78 -1.85
C PHE A 61 -2.43 -1.01 -3.06
N LYS A 62 -2.31 -1.56 -4.27
CA LYS A 62 -2.89 -0.95 -5.48
C LYS A 62 -4.41 -0.74 -5.35
N GLN A 63 -5.12 -1.75 -4.83
CA GLN A 63 -6.55 -1.63 -4.54
C GLN A 63 -6.85 -0.47 -3.58
N VAL A 64 -6.11 -0.36 -2.48
CA VAL A 64 -6.28 0.72 -1.50
C VAL A 64 -6.01 2.09 -2.12
N CYS A 65 -4.96 2.25 -2.92
CA CYS A 65 -4.68 3.51 -3.62
C CYS A 65 -5.83 3.92 -4.55
N SER A 66 -6.40 2.96 -5.31
CA SER A 66 -7.58 3.22 -6.14
C SER A 66 -8.79 3.67 -5.30
N MET A 67 -9.05 3.04 -4.15
CA MET A 67 -10.14 3.45 -3.25
C MET A 67 -9.92 4.83 -2.62
N LEU A 68 -8.66 5.25 -2.47
CA LEU A 68 -8.28 6.56 -1.97
C LEU A 68 -8.20 7.63 -3.07
N ASN A 69 -8.44 7.26 -4.34
CA ASN A 69 -8.20 8.11 -5.52
C ASN A 69 -6.77 8.65 -5.60
N ILE A 70 -5.79 7.85 -5.17
CA ILE A 70 -4.36 8.17 -5.25
C ILE A 70 -3.79 7.45 -6.47
N GLN A 71 -3.07 8.18 -7.33
CA GLN A 71 -2.33 7.54 -8.41
C GLN A 71 -1.25 6.64 -7.80
N SER A 72 -1.40 5.32 -8.00
CA SER A 72 -0.40 4.32 -7.59
C SER A 72 0.67 4.09 -8.66
N ASP A 73 0.46 4.64 -9.86
CA ASP A 73 1.47 4.70 -10.90
C ASP A 73 2.43 5.83 -10.55
N PHE A 74 3.63 5.46 -10.12
CA PHE A 74 4.79 6.33 -10.26
C PHE A 74 5.19 6.29 -11.74
N ARG A 75 4.32 6.77 -12.62
CA ARG A 75 4.81 7.27 -13.91
C ARG A 75 5.62 8.49 -13.53
N MET A 76 6.92 8.30 -13.34
CA MET A 76 7.84 9.38 -13.67
C MET A 76 7.44 9.74 -15.10
N ASP A 77 6.79 10.87 -15.27
CA ASP A 77 6.78 11.50 -16.57
C ASP A 77 8.26 11.67 -16.88
N THR A 78 8.78 10.78 -17.73
CA THR A 78 10.04 10.98 -18.44
C THR A 78 9.79 12.12 -19.43
N GLU A 79 9.37 13.28 -18.94
CA GLU A 79 9.52 14.52 -19.65
C GLU A 79 10.97 14.96 -19.45
N LYS A 80 11.78 14.50 -20.41
CA LYS A 80 12.97 15.22 -20.90
C LYS A 80 13.94 15.69 -19.82
N SER A 81 14.69 14.76 -19.23
CA SER A 81 16.10 15.07 -18.97
C SER A 81 16.92 14.55 -20.14
N SER A 82 16.85 15.29 -21.26
CA SER A 82 17.84 15.21 -22.33
C SER A 82 19.13 15.84 -21.81
N LEU A 83 19.86 15.15 -20.94
CA LEU A 83 21.28 15.43 -20.72
C LEU A 83 22.05 14.63 -21.77
N THR A 84 22.17 15.23 -22.95
CA THR A 84 23.22 14.89 -23.91
C THR A 84 24.58 15.22 -23.28
N PHE A 85 25.43 14.20 -23.17
CA PHE A 85 26.88 14.35 -23.01
C PHE A 85 27.54 14.47 -24.38
#